data_AF-A0A8G1EF13-F1
#
_entry.id   AF-A0A8G1EF13-F1
#
_cell.length_a   1.000
_cell.length_b   1.000
_cell.length_c   1.000
_cell.angle_alpha   90.00
_cell.angle_beta   90.00
_cell.angle_gamma   90.00
#
_symmetry.space_group_name_H-M   'P 1'
#
loop_
_entity.id
_entity.type
_entity.pdbx_description
1 polymer ?
#
loop_
_entity_poly.entity_id
_entity_poly.type
_entity_poly.pdbx_seq_one_letter_code
_entity_poly.pdbx_strand_id
1 'polypeptide(L)' 'MPLDDEVLAALKEEIGPSAGYLLSRCAKKTLKKSPSGLTRADLPALAEACHAAVTPVLSTEAATRLRKRILELSGIEEVF' A
#
# COMPACT_ATOMS: atom_id res chain seq x y z
N MET A 1 -15.32 0.79 -6.51
CA MET A 1 -14.97 0.03 -5.31
C MET A 1 -14.33 1.00 -4.32
N PRO A 2 -14.37 0.78 -3.00
CA PRO A 2 -13.65 1.64 -2.06
C PRO A 2 -12.14 1.58 -2.34
N LEU A 3 -11.45 2.71 -2.25
CA LEU A 3 -10.01 2.80 -2.53
C LEU A 3 -9.20 1.88 -1.59
N ASP A 4 -9.66 1.73 -0.35
CA ASP A 4 -9.07 0.84 0.65
C ASP A 4 -9.23 -0.64 0.29
N ASP A 5 -10.34 -1.01 -0.35
CA ASP A 5 -10.59 -2.37 -0.83
C ASP A 5 -9.67 -2.72 -2.02
N GLU A 6 -9.45 -1.76 -2.94
CA GLU A 6 -8.51 -1.91 -4.06
C GLU A 6 -7.06 -2.06 -3.57
N VAL A 7 -6.64 -1.21 -2.63
CA VAL A 7 -5.31 -1.32 -2.01
C VAL A 7 -5.18 -2.62 -1.21
N LEU A 8 -6.22 -3.02 -0.48
CA LEU A 8 -6.22 -4.26 0.28
C LEU A 8 -6.09 -5.48 -0.65
N ALA A 9 -6.75 -5.47 -1.81
CA ALA A 9 -6.62 -6.51 -2.81
C ALA A 9 -5.18 -6.61 -3.34
N ALA A 10 -4.58 -5.49 -3.75
CA ALA A 10 -3.18 -5.44 -4.20
C ALA A 10 -2.20 -5.94 -3.12
N LEU A 11 -2.42 -5.56 -1.86
CA LEU A 11 -1.64 -6.04 -0.73
C LEU A 11 -1.84 -7.55 -0.50
N LYS A 12 -3.05 -8.09 -0.67
CA LYS A 12 -3.33 -9.52 -0.49
C LYS A 12 -2.62 -10.39 -1.53
N GLU A 13 -2.46 -9.90 -2.75
CA GLU A 13 -1.78 -10.65 -3.82
C GLU A 13 -0.30 -10.90 -3.50
N GLU A 14 0.40 -9.93 -2.90
CA GLU A 14 1.84 -10.05 -2.62
C GLU A 14 2.15 -10.58 -1.21
N ILE A 15 1.30 -10.22 -0.24
CA ILE A 15 1.58 -10.31 1.20
C ILE A 15 0.58 -11.26 1.89
N GLY A 16 -0.46 -11.69 1.19
CA GLY A 16 -1.44 -12.66 1.66
C GLY A 16 -2.33 -12.12 2.78
N PRO A 17 -2.71 -12.97 3.76
CA PRO A 17 -3.71 -12.63 4.79
C PRO A 17 -3.27 -11.48 5.72
N SER A 18 -1.98 -11.18 5.79
CA SER A 18 -1.42 -10.09 6.59
C SER A 18 -1.69 -8.69 6.00
N ALA A 19 -2.24 -8.61 4.78
CA ALA A 19 -2.56 -7.37 4.06
C ALA A 19 -3.40 -6.38 4.88
N GLY A 20 -4.47 -6.85 5.54
CA GLY A 20 -5.36 -5.98 6.30
C GLY A 20 -4.67 -5.34 7.51
N TYR A 21 -3.81 -6.10 8.17
CA TYR A 21 -3.01 -5.59 9.28
C TYR A 21 -1.96 -4.59 8.80
N LEU A 22 -1.26 -4.88 7.70
CA LEU A 22 -0.26 -3.99 7.12
C LEU A 22 -0.90 -2.66 6.68
N LEU A 23 -2.02 -2.72 5.95
CA LEU A 23 -2.76 -1.54 5.50
C LEU A 23 -3.18 -0.67 6.69
N SER A 24 -3.78 -1.28 7.71
CA SER A 24 -4.19 -0.58 8.93
C SER A 24 -3.01 0.04 9.66
N ARG A 25 -1.88 -0.67 9.74
CA ARG A 25 -0.66 -0.20 10.40
C ARG A 25 -0.03 0.96 9.64
N CYS A 26 0.11 0.87 8.33
CA CYS A 26 0.69 1.93 7.50
C CYS A 26 -0.22 3.16 7.46
N ALA A 27 -1.54 2.99 7.29
CA ALA A 27 -2.49 4.09 7.33
C ALA A 27 -2.48 4.81 8.68
N LYS A 28 -2.47 4.08 9.79
CA LYS A 28 -2.43 4.68 11.13
C LYS A 28 -1.08 5.30 11.48
N LYS A 29 0.05 4.63 11.19
CA LYS A 29 1.37 5.13 11.56
C LYS A 29 1.84 6.30 10.69
N THR A 30 1.60 6.23 9.38
CA THR A 30 2.11 7.22 8.43
C THR A 30 1.13 8.37 8.25
N LEU A 31 -0.15 8.05 8.05
CA LEU A 31 -1.16 9.04 7.66
C LEU A 31 -2.04 9.47 8.83
N LYS A 32 -1.93 8.81 9.99
CA LYS A 32 -2.81 9.00 11.16
C LYS A 32 -4.29 8.87 10.79
N LYS A 33 -4.60 8.07 9.77
CA LYS A 33 -5.94 7.84 9.24
C LYS A 33 -6.32 6.37 9.32
N SER A 34 -7.62 6.10 9.30
CA SER A 34 -8.14 4.75 9.07
C SER A 34 -8.07 4.40 7.58
N PRO A 35 -7.94 3.12 7.21
CA PRO A 35 -7.95 2.68 5.81
C PRO A 35 -9.15 3.22 5.03
N SER A 36 -10.34 3.19 5.62
CA SER A 36 -11.58 3.72 5.03
C SER A 36 -11.60 5.24 4.78
N GLY A 37 -10.62 5.98 5.30
CA GLY A 37 -10.43 7.42 5.07
C GLY A 37 -9.27 7.74 4.13
N LEU A 38 -8.71 6.74 3.44
CA LEU A 38 -7.62 6.93 2.49
C LEU A 38 -8.12 7.68 1.25
N THR A 39 -7.35 8.69 0.84
CA THR A 39 -7.56 9.41 -0.41
C THR A 39 -6.44 9.09 -1.39
N ARG A 40 -6.63 9.37 -2.68
CA ARG A 40 -5.59 9.15 -3.69
C ARG A 40 -4.30 9.91 -3.41
N ALA A 41 -4.39 11.09 -2.78
CA ALA A 41 -3.23 11.88 -2.37
C ALA A 41 -2.40 11.20 -1.25
N ASP A 42 -3.01 10.28 -0.50
CA ASP A 42 -2.34 9.56 0.58
C ASP A 42 -1.61 8.29 0.08
N LEU A 43 -1.96 7.79 -1.11
CA LEU A 43 -1.42 6.55 -1.66
C LEU A 43 0.10 6.55 -1.87
N PRO A 44 0.77 7.64 -2.29
CA PRO A 44 2.23 7.65 -2.42
C PRO A 44 2.94 7.43 -1.08
N ALA A 45 2.48 8.12 -0.03
CA ALA A 45 3.01 7.96 1.32
C ALA A 45 2.68 6.58 1.91
N LEU A 46 1.52 6.03 1.57
CA LEU A 46 1.14 4.66 1.93
C LEU A 46 2.03 3.62 1.23
N ALA A 47 2.33 3.80 -0.06
CA ALA A 47 3.16 2.91 -0.85
C ALA A 47 4.58 2.81 -0.27
N GLU A 48 5.18 3.95 0.09
CA GLU A 48 6.49 4.00 0.76
C GLU A 48 6.47 3.33 2.14
N ALA A 49 5.41 3.57 2.93
CA ALA A 49 5.27 2.96 4.24
C ALA A 49 5.10 1.44 4.15
N CYS A 50 4.30 0.96 3.20
CA CYS A 50 4.12 -0.46 2.93
C CYS A 50 5.41 -1.10 2.41
N HIS A 51 6.15 -0.43 1.51
CA HIS A 51 7.47 -0.86 1.08
C HIS A 51 8.40 -1.08 2.27
N ALA A 52 8.62 -0.04 3.09
CA ALA A 52 9.51 -0.10 4.25
C ALA A 52 9.09 -1.17 5.29
N ALA A 53 7.80 -1.41 5.45
CA ALA A 53 7.28 -2.42 6.37
C ALA A 53 7.44 -3.86 5.84
N VAL A 54 7.43 -4.06 4.51
CA VAL A 54 7.47 -5.37 3.85
C VAL A 54 8.90 -5.77 3.47
N THR A 55 9.79 -4.83 3.16
CA THR A 55 11.21 -5.09 2.85
C THR A 55 11.89 -6.05 3.84
N PRO A 56 11.78 -5.89 5.18
CA PRO A 56 12.42 -6.81 6.12
C PRO A 56 11.74 -8.19 6.22
N VAL A 57 10.56 -8.40 5.61
CA VAL A 57 9.76 -9.63 5.78
C VAL A 57 9.75 -10.51 4.53
N LEU A 58 9.57 -9.93 3.34
CA LEU A 58 9.31 -10.68 2.09
C LEU A 58 10.38 -10.50 1.00
N SER A 59 11.40 -9.67 1.25
CA SER A 59 12.46 -9.24 0.29
C SER A 59 12.12 -7.98 -0.51
N THR A 60 13.16 -7.26 -0.93
CA THR A 60 13.09 -5.96 -1.62
C THR A 60 12.26 -6.01 -2.91
N GLU A 61 12.31 -7.12 -3.67
CA GLU A 61 11.56 -7.25 -4.92
C GLU A 61 10.04 -7.28 -4.71
N ALA A 62 9.56 -8.05 -3.73
CA ALA A 62 8.15 -8.10 -3.37
C ALA A 62 7.66 -6.74 -2.84
N ALA A 63 8.47 -6.09 -1.98
CA ALA A 63 8.17 -4.75 -1.50
C ALA A 63 8.09 -3.72 -2.64
N THR A 64 8.99 -3.81 -3.63
CA THR A 64 9.00 -2.91 -4.80
C THR A 64 7.78 -3.11 -5.68
N ARG A 65 7.40 -4.37 -5.97
CA ARG A 65 6.17 -4.68 -6.71
C ARG A 65 4.93 -4.13 -6.03
N LEU A 66 4.84 -4.33 -4.71
CA LEU A 66 3.74 -3.83 -3.88
C LEU A 66 3.65 -2.29 -3.92
N ARG A 67 4.78 -1.59 -3.78
CA ARG A 67 4.85 -0.13 -3.90
C ARG A 67 4.32 0.34 -5.25
N LYS A 68 4.82 -0.26 -6.34
CA LYS A 68 4.42 0.10 -7.70
C LYS A 68 2.90 -0.06 -7.89
N ARG A 69 2.33 -1.17 -7.42
CA ARG A 69 0.90 -1.44 -7.52
C ARG A 69 0.04 -0.41 -6.78
N ILE A 70 0.46 0.00 -5.58
CA ILE A 70 -0.23 1.05 -4.81
C ILE A 70 -0.12 2.42 -5.50
N LEU A 71 1.03 2.71 -6.14
CA LEU A 71 1.22 3.94 -6.93
C LEU A 71 0.39 3.94 -8.20
N GLU A 72 0.26 2.81 -8.90
CA GLU A 72 -0.61 2.68 -10.09
C GLU A 72 -2.08 3.00 -9.72
N LEU A 73 -2.54 2.56 -8.54
CA LEU A 73 -3.89 2.91 -8.02
C LEU A 73 -4.06 4.41 -7.73
N SER A 74 -2.97 5.15 -7.55
CA SER A 74 -3.02 6.60 -7.33
C SER A 74 -3.25 7.41 -8.61
N GLY A 75 -3.15 6.77 -9.78
CA GLY A 75 -3.22 7.45 -11.07
C GLY A 75 -1.99 8.31 -11.38
N ILE A 76 -0.92 8.15 -10.59
CA ILE A 76 0.41 8.63 -10.96
C ILE A 76 0.96 7.59 -11.93
N GLU A 77 0.52 7.68 -13.19
CA GLU A 77 1.25 7.07 -14.29
C GLU A 77 2.61 7.76 -14.35
N GLU A 78 3.64 7.17 -13.74
CA GLU A 78 5.02 7.53 -14.08
C GLU A 78 5.20 7.15 -15.55
N VAL A 79 5.03 8.14 -16.42
CA VAL A 79 5.41 8.11 -17.83
C VAL A 79 6.92 7.86 -17.85
N PHE A 80 7.29 6.60 -18.11
CA PHE A 80 8.65 6.21 -18.46
C PHE A 80 9.05 6.77 -19.82
#